data_AF-A0A2E9LTC3-F1
#
_entry.id   AF-A0A2E9LTC3-F1
#
_cell.length_a   1.000
_cell.length_b   1.000
_cell.length_c   1.000
_cell.angle_alpha   90.00
_cell.angle_beta   90.00
_cell.angle_gamma   90.00
#
_symmetry.space_group_name_H-M   'P 1'
#
loop_
_entity.id
_entity.type
_entity.pdbx_description
1 polymer ?
#
loop_
_entity_poly.entity_id
_entity_poly.type
_entity_poly.pdbx_seq_one_letter_code
_entity_poly.pdbx_strand_id
1 'polypeptide(L)'
;MVKDHPMKKCPRVLRVASCLSTIVVAGGCVSATFVPTRSAPYPSKDMYCEIEVISSGVPEGKGYEELGIVEAEGSAWKSDLEDLLPKMMEEGCLAGGDALIILSSDTYSEGRDGIPVQRISATVIRWTTE
;
A
#
# COMPACT_ATOMS: atom_id res chain seq x y z
N MET A 1 -13.85 -57.25 62.77
CA MET A 1 -12.45 -57.65 62.55
C MET A 1 -11.91 -56.88 61.37
N VAL A 2 -10.84 -56.09 61.60
CA VAL A 2 -9.72 -55.71 60.71
C VAL A 2 -10.07 -55.25 59.27
N LYS A 3 -10.08 -53.92 58.99
CA LYS A 3 -8.97 -53.10 58.40
C LYS A 3 -9.04 -53.16 56.85
N ASP A 4 -8.91 -52.12 56.03
CA ASP A 4 -8.04 -50.95 55.97
C ASP A 4 -8.71 -49.88 55.05
N HIS A 5 -8.45 -48.59 55.30
CA HIS A 5 -8.57 -47.56 54.25
C HIS A 5 -7.27 -47.52 53.44
N PRO A 6 -7.33 -47.21 52.13
CA PRO A 6 -6.31 -46.34 51.57
C PRO A 6 -6.83 -45.19 50.70
N MET A 7 -6.03 -44.13 50.74
CA MET A 7 -6.20 -42.77 50.25
C MET A 7 -6.24 -42.59 48.72
N LYS A 8 -6.89 -41.47 48.34
CA LYS A 8 -6.62 -40.54 47.22
C LYS A 8 -6.17 -41.14 45.88
N LYS A 9 -7.07 -41.08 44.90
CA LYS A 9 -6.71 -40.97 43.47
C LYS A 9 -7.43 -39.77 42.89
N CYS A 10 -6.71 -38.67 42.66
CA CYS A 10 -7.18 -37.60 41.78
C CYS A 10 -7.24 -38.16 40.36
N PRO A 11 -8.42 -38.29 39.71
CA PRO A 11 -8.45 -38.69 38.33
C PRO A 11 -8.51 -37.44 37.46
N ARG A 12 -7.45 -37.30 36.66
CA ARG A 12 -7.47 -36.79 35.29
C ARG A 12 -7.61 -35.28 35.15
N VAL A 13 -6.43 -34.65 35.14
CA VAL A 13 -6.10 -33.44 34.38
C VAL A 13 -6.86 -33.46 33.05
N LEU A 14 -7.90 -32.63 32.96
CA LEU A 14 -8.59 -32.34 31.72
C LEU A 14 -7.56 -31.61 30.84
N ARG A 15 -6.91 -32.34 29.94
CA ARG A 15 -6.11 -31.73 28.87
C ARG A 15 -7.08 -31.01 27.94
N VAL A 16 -7.40 -29.77 28.26
CA VAL A 16 -7.98 -28.82 27.32
C VAL A 16 -6.87 -28.50 26.32
N ALA A 17 -6.82 -29.27 25.24
CA ALA A 17 -6.04 -28.90 24.07
C ALA A 17 -6.73 -27.67 23.46
N SER A 18 -6.31 -26.49 23.92
CA SER A 18 -6.64 -25.23 23.26
C SER A 18 -5.92 -25.24 21.92
N CYS A 19 -6.61 -25.69 20.87
CA CYS A 19 -6.19 -25.46 19.50
C CYS A 19 -6.24 -23.94 19.26
N LEU A 20 -5.12 -23.26 19.54
CA LEU A 20 -4.88 -21.90 19.08
C LEU A 20 -4.75 -21.97 17.56
N SER A 21 -5.88 -21.80 16.87
CA SER A 21 -5.92 -21.58 15.44
C SER A 21 -5.16 -20.29 15.14
N THR A 22 -3.92 -20.39 14.70
CA THR A 22 -3.17 -19.24 14.18
C THR A 22 -3.86 -18.79 12.90
N ILE A 23 -4.75 -17.79 12.99
CA ILE A 23 -5.33 -17.16 11.79
C ILE A 23 -4.20 -16.35 11.16
N VAL A 24 -3.61 -16.89 10.10
CA VAL A 24 -2.70 -16.14 9.24
C VAL A 24 -3.58 -15.26 8.36
N VAL A 25 -3.84 -14.02 8.80
CA VAL A 25 -4.42 -13.01 7.92
C VAL A 25 -3.33 -12.66 6.91
N ALA A 26 -3.55 -12.99 5.63
CA ALA A 26 -2.72 -12.46 4.56
C ALA A 26 -2.85 -10.93 4.59
N GLY A 27 -1.81 -10.24 5.07
CA GLY A 27 -1.77 -8.78 5.07
C GLY A 27 -1.55 -8.27 3.65
N GLY A 28 -2.34 -7.28 3.21
CA GLY A 28 -2.07 -6.54 1.99
C GLY A 28 -0.90 -5.57 2.19
N CYS A 29 -0.02 -5.50 1.21
CA CYS A 29 1.08 -4.53 1.17
C CYS A 29 0.74 -3.42 0.19
N VAL A 30 1.25 -2.21 0.45
CA VAL A 30 1.23 -1.09 -0.49
C VAL A 30 2.62 -0.49 -0.53
N SER A 31 3.11 -0.23 -1.72
CA SER A 31 4.37 0.49 -1.96
C SER A 31 4.17 1.51 -3.08
N ALA A 32 4.91 2.61 -3.03
CA ALA A 32 5.05 3.55 -4.14
C ALA A 32 6.54 3.87 -4.34
N THR A 33 6.91 4.24 -5.55
CA THR A 33 8.29 4.60 -5.89
C THR A 33 8.29 5.69 -6.95
N PHE A 34 9.03 6.76 -6.70
CA PHE A 34 9.25 7.82 -7.66
C PHE A 34 10.50 7.57 -8.51
N VAL A 35 10.35 7.71 -9.83
CA VAL A 35 11.40 7.61 -10.84
C VAL A 35 11.54 8.98 -11.52
N PRO A 36 12.62 9.74 -11.26
CA PRO A 36 12.82 11.05 -11.85
C PRO A 36 13.11 10.94 -13.35
N THR A 37 12.50 11.80 -14.16
CA THR A 37 12.83 11.91 -15.60
C THR A 37 13.88 12.99 -15.89
N ARG A 38 14.22 13.80 -14.87
CA ARG A 38 15.23 14.87 -14.95
C ARG A 38 16.40 14.61 -14.01
N SER A 39 17.58 15.10 -14.41
CA SER A 39 18.81 14.97 -13.62
C SER A 39 18.87 15.90 -12.41
N ALA A 40 18.13 17.02 -12.43
CA ALA A 40 18.09 17.99 -11.34
C ALA A 40 16.83 17.75 -10.49
N PRO A 41 16.97 17.40 -9.21
CA PRO A 41 15.81 17.23 -8.33
C PRO A 41 15.20 18.60 -7.99
N TYR A 42 13.88 18.63 -7.91
CA TYR A 42 13.15 19.76 -7.37
C TYR A 42 13.20 19.75 -5.84
N PRO A 43 13.08 20.93 -5.17
CA PRO A 43 12.95 20.97 -3.73
C PRO A 43 11.72 20.16 -3.31
N SER A 44 11.93 19.19 -2.42
CA SER A 44 10.87 18.38 -1.83
C SER A 44 9.90 19.26 -1.05
N LYS A 45 8.61 18.93 -1.10
CA LYS A 45 7.59 19.56 -0.25
C LYS A 45 7.36 18.72 1.01
N ASP A 46 6.49 19.22 1.89
CA ASP A 46 5.97 18.44 3.00
C ASP A 46 5.27 17.16 2.50
N MET A 47 5.37 16.05 3.23
CA MET A 47 4.76 14.77 2.84
C MET A 47 3.23 14.82 2.74
N TYR A 48 2.60 15.82 3.37
CA TYR A 48 1.16 16.06 3.33
C TYR A 48 0.80 17.29 2.48
N CYS A 49 1.60 17.59 1.45
CA CYS A 49 1.30 18.69 0.55
C CYS A 49 -0.02 18.47 -0.21
N GLU A 50 -0.67 19.57 -0.60
CA GLU A 50 -1.82 19.50 -1.50
C GLU A 50 -1.31 19.21 -2.92
N ILE A 51 -1.62 18.02 -3.42
CA ILE A 51 -1.32 17.59 -4.79
C ILE A 51 -2.64 17.23 -5.49
N GLU A 52 -2.85 17.76 -6.69
CA GLU A 52 -4.04 17.50 -7.50
C GLU A 52 -3.92 16.15 -8.20
N VAL A 53 -5.00 15.38 -8.31
CA VAL A 53 -5.03 14.11 -9.07
C VAL A 53 -5.86 14.30 -10.33
N ILE A 54 -5.23 14.11 -11.49
CA ILE A 54 -5.81 14.35 -12.81
C ILE A 54 -5.94 13.01 -13.55
N SER A 55 -7.17 12.65 -13.93
CA SER A 55 -7.45 11.45 -14.74
C SER A 55 -7.98 11.77 -16.14
N SER A 56 -8.51 12.98 -16.36
CA SER A 56 -9.21 13.39 -17.59
C SER A 56 -8.34 14.17 -18.59
N GLY A 57 -7.03 14.23 -18.35
CA GLY A 57 -6.10 15.09 -19.11
C GLY A 57 -5.91 16.46 -18.47
N VAL A 58 -4.78 17.10 -18.81
CA VAL A 58 -4.36 18.38 -18.22
C VAL A 58 -5.30 19.51 -18.68
N PRO A 59 -5.73 20.43 -17.78
CA PRO A 59 -6.57 21.56 -18.15
C PRO A 59 -5.98 22.40 -19.29
N GLU A 60 -6.82 22.78 -20.25
CA GLU A 60 -6.41 23.61 -21.38
C GLU A 60 -5.85 24.96 -20.89
N GLY A 61 -4.74 25.39 -21.49
CA GLY A 61 -4.08 26.66 -21.16
C GLY A 61 -3.17 26.63 -19.92
N LYS A 62 -3.04 25.50 -19.21
CA LYS A 62 -2.01 25.34 -18.17
C LYS A 62 -0.75 24.69 -18.73
N GLY A 63 0.37 25.40 -18.63
CA GLY A 63 1.69 24.80 -18.82
C GLY A 63 2.09 23.97 -17.59
N TYR A 64 2.82 22.90 -17.82
CA TYR A 64 3.38 22.08 -16.76
C TYR A 64 4.73 21.53 -17.15
N GLU A 65 5.49 21.20 -16.13
CA GLU A 65 6.76 20.54 -16.22
C GLU A 65 6.65 19.13 -15.63
N GLU A 66 7.01 18.13 -16.42
CA GLU A 66 7.15 16.76 -15.92
C GLU A 66 8.38 16.63 -15.02
N LEU A 67 8.18 16.11 -13.81
CA LEU A 67 9.26 15.82 -12.85
C LEU A 67 9.72 14.36 -12.91
N GLY A 68 8.77 13.44 -13.14
CA GLY A 68 9.03 12.02 -13.19
C GLY A 68 7.75 11.19 -13.14
N ILE A 69 7.91 9.89 -12.94
CA ILE A 69 6.83 8.91 -12.87
C ILE A 69 6.80 8.35 -11.45
N VAL A 70 5.62 8.27 -10.85
CA VAL A 70 5.40 7.50 -9.62
C VAL A 70 4.69 6.21 -9.98
N GLU A 71 5.23 5.08 -9.51
CA GLU A 71 4.64 3.76 -9.65
C GLU A 71 4.20 3.28 -8.27
N ALA A 72 2.93 2.91 -8.12
CA ALA A 72 2.42 2.30 -6.91
C ALA A 72 1.90 0.90 -7.17
N GLU A 73 2.11 0.04 -6.18
CA GLU A 73 1.70 -1.35 -6.22
C GLU A 73 1.05 -1.75 -4.90
N GLY A 74 -0.07 -2.45 -5.00
CA GLY A 74 -0.89 -2.89 -3.89
C GLY A 74 -1.32 -4.32 -4.06
N SER A 75 -1.28 -5.11 -2.99
CA SER A 75 -1.57 -6.55 -3.04
C SER A 75 -2.68 -6.97 -2.07
N ALA A 76 -3.29 -8.11 -2.40
CA ALA A 76 -4.36 -8.73 -1.63
C ALA A 76 -5.57 -7.80 -1.46
N TRP A 77 -5.87 -7.38 -0.22
CA TRP A 77 -6.99 -6.48 0.07
C TRP A 77 -6.62 -5.00 -0.01
N LYS A 78 -5.36 -4.66 -0.30
CA LYS A 78 -4.90 -3.27 -0.48
C LYS A 78 -4.55 -2.95 -1.94
N SER A 79 -5.31 -3.52 -2.87
CA SER A 79 -5.08 -3.35 -4.30
C SER A 79 -6.01 -2.30 -4.91
N ASP A 80 -6.76 -1.55 -4.12
CA ASP A 80 -7.67 -0.53 -4.66
C ASP A 80 -6.94 0.80 -4.84
N LEU A 81 -7.41 1.61 -5.79
CA LEU A 81 -6.84 2.95 -6.04
C LEU A 81 -6.83 3.81 -4.76
N GLU A 82 -7.84 3.68 -3.90
CA GLU A 82 -7.94 4.41 -2.63
C GLU A 82 -6.83 4.04 -1.63
N ASP A 83 -6.29 2.82 -1.71
CA ASP A 83 -5.16 2.38 -0.89
C ASP A 83 -3.81 2.87 -1.45
N LEU A 84 -3.72 2.97 -2.78
CA LEU A 84 -2.50 3.36 -3.51
C LEU A 84 -2.30 4.88 -3.57
N LEU A 85 -3.38 5.63 -3.77
CA LEU A 85 -3.34 7.08 -3.96
C LEU A 85 -2.59 7.82 -2.84
N PRO A 86 -2.82 7.54 -1.55
CA PRO A 86 -2.10 8.25 -0.48
C PRO A 86 -0.58 8.11 -0.60
N LYS A 87 -0.09 6.94 -1.00
CA LYS A 87 1.34 6.68 -1.18
C LYS A 87 1.89 7.33 -2.44
N MET A 88 1.11 7.37 -3.52
CA MET A 88 1.49 8.11 -4.73
C MET A 88 1.58 9.62 -4.47
N MET A 89 0.62 10.16 -3.71
CA MET A 89 0.59 11.58 -3.33
C MET A 89 1.79 11.95 -2.46
N GLU A 90 2.13 11.12 -1.48
CA GLU A 90 3.33 11.28 -0.63
C GLU A 90 4.60 11.38 -1.49
N GLU A 91 4.84 10.42 -2.38
CA GLU A 91 5.99 10.42 -3.28
C GLU A 91 5.97 11.63 -4.24
N GLY A 92 4.81 12.00 -4.76
CA GLY A 92 4.64 13.20 -5.61
C GLY A 92 4.98 14.49 -4.88
N CYS A 93 4.59 14.62 -3.61
CA CYS A 93 4.94 15.74 -2.75
C CYS A 93 6.44 15.80 -2.47
N LEU A 94 7.04 14.67 -2.10
CA LEU A 94 8.48 14.56 -1.87
C LEU A 94 9.29 14.86 -3.13
N ALA A 95 8.75 14.57 -4.32
CA ALA A 95 9.32 14.95 -5.61
C ALA A 95 9.14 16.44 -5.96
N GLY A 96 8.38 17.21 -5.16
CA GLY A 96 8.15 18.63 -5.38
C GLY A 96 7.01 18.96 -6.37
N GLY A 97 6.15 17.99 -6.66
CA GLY A 97 5.03 18.10 -7.61
C GLY A 97 3.84 18.90 -7.09
N ASP A 98 3.01 19.38 -8.01
CA ASP A 98 1.73 20.04 -7.78
C ASP A 98 0.54 19.17 -8.21
N ALA A 99 0.75 18.23 -9.15
CA ALA A 99 -0.28 17.29 -9.55
C ALA A 99 0.28 15.93 -9.98
N LEU A 100 -0.57 14.91 -9.96
CA LEU A 100 -0.37 13.58 -10.52
C LEU A 100 -1.30 13.39 -11.72
N ILE A 101 -0.77 12.99 -12.87
CA ILE A 101 -1.56 12.59 -14.04
C ILE A 101 -1.56 11.06 -14.10
N ILE A 102 -2.71 10.42 -13.88
CA ILE A 102 -2.80 8.95 -13.96
C ILE A 102 -2.57 8.50 -15.41
N LEU A 103 -1.62 7.58 -15.60
CA LEU A 103 -1.23 7.05 -16.91
C LEU A 103 -1.86 5.68 -17.19
N SER A 104 -1.65 4.74 -16.28
CA SER A 104 -2.12 3.37 -16.42
C SER A 104 -2.53 2.77 -15.09
N SER A 105 -3.38 1.74 -15.19
CA SER A 105 -3.84 0.93 -14.07
C SER A 105 -3.91 -0.51 -14.57
N ASP A 106 -3.02 -1.35 -14.06
CA ASP A 106 -2.84 -2.74 -14.49
C ASP A 106 -3.09 -3.68 -13.31
N THR A 107 -4.01 -4.63 -13.49
CA THR A 107 -4.28 -5.67 -12.50
C THR A 107 -3.73 -7.00 -12.97
N TYR A 108 -2.98 -7.69 -12.11
CA TYR A 108 -2.47 -9.03 -12.38
C TYR A 108 -2.51 -9.91 -11.12
N SER A 109 -2.19 -11.19 -11.27
CA SER A 109 -2.11 -12.12 -10.15
C SER A 109 -0.67 -12.58 -9.95
N GLU A 110 -0.19 -12.52 -8.72
CA GLU A 110 1.16 -12.94 -8.36
C GLU A 110 1.15 -14.21 -7.50
N GLY A 111 2.17 -15.04 -7.68
CA GLY A 111 2.38 -16.25 -6.89
C GLY A 111 1.47 -17.42 -7.26
N ARG A 112 1.70 -18.56 -6.60
CA ARG A 112 0.96 -19.81 -6.86
C ARG A 112 -0.49 -19.75 -6.38
N ASP A 113 -0.76 -18.84 -5.44
CA ASP A 113 -2.07 -18.64 -4.81
C ASP A 113 -2.92 -17.58 -5.54
N GLY A 114 -2.38 -16.96 -6.60
CA GLY A 114 -3.11 -16.00 -7.43
C GLY A 114 -3.50 -14.72 -6.69
N ILE A 115 -2.58 -14.17 -5.89
CA ILE A 115 -2.85 -12.96 -5.10
C ILE A 115 -3.06 -11.79 -6.06
N PRO A 116 -4.20 -11.07 -5.99
CA PRO A 116 -4.42 -9.91 -6.85
C PRO A 116 -3.41 -8.82 -6.48
N VAL A 117 -2.80 -8.25 -7.52
CA VAL A 117 -1.89 -7.12 -7.44
C VAL A 117 -2.41 -6.06 -8.40
N GLN A 118 -2.50 -4.83 -7.91
CA GLN A 118 -2.81 -3.66 -8.69
C GLN A 118 -1.56 -2.80 -8.79
N ARG A 119 -1.17 -2.46 -10.01
CA ARG A 119 -0.13 -1.48 -10.29
C ARG A 119 -0.75 -0.26 -10.95
N ILE A 120 -0.36 0.93 -10.49
CA ILE A 120 -0.81 2.21 -11.04
C ILE A 120 0.41 3.07 -11.28
N SER A 121 0.46 3.70 -12.45
CA SER A 121 1.50 4.67 -12.79
C SER A 121 0.89 6.04 -12.99
N ALA A 122 1.59 7.08 -12.53
CA ALA A 122 1.20 8.46 -12.75
C ALA A 122 2.42 9.34 -13.00
N THR A 123 2.25 10.36 -13.85
CA THR A 123 3.26 11.40 -14.04
C THR A 123 3.14 12.43 -12.94
N VAL A 124 4.23 12.72 -12.24
CA VAL A 124 4.33 13.85 -11.31
C VAL A 124 4.67 15.11 -12.10
N ILE A 125 3.84 16.14 -11.97
CA ILE A 125 4.03 17.42 -12.66
C ILE A 125 4.15 18.57 -11.68
N ARG A 126 4.80 19.64 -12.13
CA ARG A 126 4.78 20.97 -11.50
C ARG A 126 4.12 21.95 -12.45
N TRP A 127 3.23 22.81 -11.95
CA TRP A 127 2.62 23.86 -12.75
C TRP A 127 3.67 24.91 -13.11
N THR A 128 3.73 25.31 -14.38
CA THR A 128 4.51 26.49 -14.74
C THR A 128 3.67 27.71 -14.38
N THR A 129 4.15 28.53 -13.44
CA THR A 129 3.60 29.87 -13.24
C THR A 129 4.00 30.71 -14.45
N GLU A 130 3.02 31.10 -15.27
CA GLU A 130 3.23 32.13 -16.31
C GLU A 130 3.66 33.47 -15.70
#